data_AF-A0A380CRE4-F1
#
_entry.id   AF-A0A380CRE4-F1
#
_cell.length_a   1.000
_cell.length_b   1.000
_cell.length_c   1.000
_cell.angle_alpha   90.00
_cell.angle_beta   90.00
_cell.angle_gamma   90.00
#
_symmetry.space_group_name_H-M   'P 1'
#
loop_
_entity.id
_entity.type
_entity.pdbx_description
1 polymer ?
#
loop_
_entity_poly.entity_id
_entity_poly.type
_entity_poly.pdbx_seq_one_letter_code
_entity_poly.pdbx_strand_id
1 'polypeptide(L)' 'MATIWNLDSAHSELEFKVKHMMISNVKGLFQDFEIQLEGNGEDLTSATIKAAIKTDSINTKNEQRDQHLKSGDFF' A
#
# COMPACT_ATOMS: atom_id res chain seq x y z
N MET A 1 19.52 -16.62 12.25
CA MET A 1 18.84 -17.31 11.13
C MET A 1 17.84 -16.35 10.51
N ALA A 2 17.56 -16.44 9.21
CA ALA A 2 16.53 -15.61 8.60
C ALA A 2 15.14 -16.10 9.01
N THR A 3 14.28 -15.17 9.40
CA THR A 3 12.89 -15.38 9.76
C THR A 3 12.00 -14.70 8.72
N ILE A 4 10.86 -15.31 8.42
CA ILE A 4 9.84 -14.74 7.55
C ILE A 4 8.70 -14.22 8.43
N TRP A 5 8.37 -12.94 8.25
CA TRP A 5 7.20 -12.31 8.86
C TRP A 5 6.23 -11.89 7.77
N ASN A 6 4.99 -12.37 7.88
CA ASN A 6 3.89 -11.90 7.06
C ASN A 6 3.17 -10.80 7.83
N LEU A 7 2.92 -9.69 7.15
CA LEU A 7 2.22 -8.56 7.73
C LEU A 7 0.75 -8.92 7.97
N ASP A 8 0.23 -8.60 9.15
CA ASP A 8 -1.18 -8.78 9.47
C ASP A 8 -2.01 -7.64 8.86
N SER A 9 -2.86 -7.99 7.90
CA SER A 9 -3.72 -7.03 7.20
C SER A 9 -4.75 -6.36 8.11
N ALA A 10 -5.17 -6.99 9.21
CA ALA A 10 -6.18 -6.42 10.11
C ALA A 10 -5.65 -5.24 10.94
N HIS A 11 -4.32 -5.13 11.08
CA HIS A 11 -3.65 -4.11 11.88
C HIS A 11 -2.65 -3.28 11.05
N SER A 12 -2.80 -3.29 9.73
CA SER A 12 -1.91 -2.59 8.81
C SER A 12 -2.70 -1.78 7.80
N GLU A 13 -2.13 -0.65 7.39
CA GLU A 13 -2.71 0.24 6.37
C GLU A 13 -1.65 0.61 5.34
N LEU A 14 -2.03 0.60 4.07
CA LEU A 14 -1.19 1.09 2.97
C LEU A 14 -1.80 2.36 2.39
N GLU A 15 -1.38 3.50 2.94
CA GLU A 15 -1.92 4.82 2.60
C GLU A 15 -1.04 5.59 1.61
N PHE A 16 -1.67 6.48 0.84
CA PHE A 16 -0.99 7.50 0.05
C PHE A 16 -1.64 8.87 0.21
N LYS A 17 -0.87 9.89 -0.12
CA LYS A 17 -1.31 11.28 -0.12
C LYS A 17 -0.68 12.04 -1.28
N VAL A 18 -1.51 12.66 -2.11
CA VAL A 18 -1.06 13.47 -3.24
C VAL A 18 -1.60 14.89 -3.15
N LYS A 19 -0.79 15.88 -3.52
CA LYS A 19 -1.23 17.27 -3.58
C LYS A 19 -2.25 17.44 -4.71
N HIS A 20 -3.30 18.22 -4.44
CA HIS A 20 -4.34 18.56 -5.40
C HIS A 20 -4.41 20.09 -5.53
N MET A 21 -4.09 20.58 -6.73
CA MET A 21 -4.05 22.01 -7.07
C MET A 21 -3.25 22.88 -6.09
N MET A 22 -2.14 22.36 -5.55
CA MET A 22 -1.22 23.04 -4.60
C MET A 22 -1.82 23.45 -3.24
N ILE A 23 -3.12 23.30 -3.02
CA ILE A 23 -3.83 23.80 -1.84
C ILE A 23 -4.29 22.65 -0.94
N SER A 24 -4.87 21.60 -1.53
CA SER A 24 -5.45 20.49 -0.78
C SER A 24 -4.68 19.19 -1.04
N ASN A 25 -5.03 18.14 -0.31
CA ASN A 25 -4.48 16.81 -0.51
C ASN A 25 -5.60 15.80 -0.71
N VAL A 26 -5.43 14.93 -1.70
CA VAL A 26 -6.21 13.70 -1.81
C VAL A 26 -5.47 12.63 -1.02
N LYS A 27 -6.16 12.02 -0.06
CA LYS A 27 -5.71 10.83 0.66
C LYS A 27 -6.42 9.62 0.08
N GLY A 28 -5.73 8.49 0.05
CA GLY A 28 -6.34 7.21 -0.24
C GLY A 28 -5.54 6.07 0.36
N LEU A 29 -6.09 4.87 0.22
CA LEU A 29 -5.44 3.63 0.66
C LEU A 29 -5.73 2.52 -0.34
N PHE A 30 -4.93 1.46 -0.28
CA PHE A 30 -5.23 0.18 -0.92
C PHE A 30 -5.71 -0.80 0.14
N GLN A 31 -6.88 -1.41 -0.09
CA GLN A 31 -7.50 -2.32 0.86
C GLN A 31 -7.01 -3.77 0.75
N ASP A 32 -6.37 -4.13 -0.37
CA ASP A 32 -5.92 -5.47 -0.67
C ASP A 32 -4.43 -5.43 -1.05
N PHE A 33 -3.60 -5.87 -0.11
CA PHE A 33 -2.15 -5.93 -0.21
C PHE A 33 -1.58 -7.06 0.62
N GLU A 34 -0.42 -7.56 0.21
CA GLU A 34 0.39 -8.53 0.93
C GLU A 34 1.80 -7.97 1.10
N ILE A 35 2.36 -8.08 2.31
CA ILE A 35 3.73 -7.68 2.61
C ILE A 35 4.42 -8.79 3.38
N GLN A 36 5.60 -9.19 2.89
CA GLN A 36 6.46 -10.18 3.51
C GLN A 36 7.84 -9.57 3.77
N LEU A 37 8.31 -9.72 5.00
CA LEU A 37 9.68 -9.38 5.40
C LEU A 37 10.47 -10.66 5.66
N GLU A 38 11.68 -10.74 5.13
CA GLU A 38 12.64 -11.81 5.40
C GLU A 38 13.94 -11.20 5.95
N GLY A 39 14.38 -11.62 7.15
CA GLY A 39 15.57 -11.03 7.78
C GLY A 39 15.93 -11.62 9.15
N ASN A 40 16.95 -11.08 9.80
CA ASN A 40 17.33 -11.46 11.17
C ASN A 40 16.61 -10.57 12.19
N GLY A 41 15.94 -11.16 13.18
CA GLY A 41 15.16 -10.42 14.18
C GLY A 41 15.99 -9.54 15.11
N GLU A 42 17.28 -9.82 15.24
CA GLU A 42 18.23 -9.00 16.02
C GLU A 42 18.91 -7.91 15.17
N ASP A 43 18.92 -8.08 13.85
CA ASP A 43 19.55 -7.16 12.90
C ASP A 43 18.84 -7.18 11.54
N LEU A 44 18.08 -6.13 11.25
CA LEU A 44 17.31 -5.99 10.02
C LEU A 44 18.08 -5.30 8.88
N THR A 45 19.37 -4.97 9.05
CA THR A 45 20.14 -4.25 8.02
C THR A 45 20.27 -5.00 6.69
N SER A 46 20.15 -6.33 6.72
CA SER A 46 20.14 -7.20 5.54
C SER A 46 18.74 -7.72 5.16
N ALA A 47 17.69 -7.22 5.82
CA ALA A 47 16.33 -7.69 5.57
C ALA A 47 15.84 -7.29 4.18
N THR A 48 15.04 -8.17 3.58
CA THR A 48 14.35 -7.94 2.31
C THR A 48 12.86 -7.81 2.56
N ILE A 49 12.21 -6.87 1.88
CA ILE A 49 10.77 -6.67 1.92
C ILE A 49 10.21 -6.90 0.51
N LYS A 50 9.16 -7.71 0.42
CA LYS A 50 8.35 -7.88 -0.80
C LYS A 50 6.95 -7.39 -0.50
N ALA A 51 6.41 -6.58 -1.39
CA ALA A 51 5.05 -6.07 -1.29
C ALA A 51 4.32 -6.30 -2.62
N ALA A 52 3.09 -6.76 -2.54
CA ALA A 52 2.16 -6.88 -3.66
C ALA A 52 0.88 -6.11 -3.31
N ILE A 53 0.35 -5.35 -4.26
CA ILE A 53 -0.82 -4.49 -4.07
C ILE A 53 -1.78 -4.76 -5.21
N LYS A 54 -3.05 -5.01 -4.90
CA LYS A 54 -4.09 -5.05 -5.92
C LYS A 54 -4.59 -3.64 -6.17
N THR A 55 -4.24 -3.06 -7.31
CA THR A 55 -4.57 -1.67 -7.67
C THR A 55 -6.08 -1.40 -7.66
N ASP A 56 -6.89 -2.38 -8.03
CA ASP A 56 -8.36 -2.33 -7.97
C ASP A 56 -8.95 -2.12 -6.57
N SER A 57 -8.14 -2.28 -5.51
CA SER A 57 -8.54 -2.04 -4.13
C SER A 57 -8.35 -0.58 -3.68
N ILE A 58 -7.97 0.32 -4.58
CA ILE A 58 -7.82 1.73 -4.30
C ILE A 58 -9.13 2.33 -3.76
N ASN A 59 -9.00 3.11 -2.68
CA ASN A 59 -10.10 3.80 -2.03
C ASN A 59 -9.65 5.20 -1.61
N THR A 60 -10.24 6.21 -2.24
CA THR A 60 -10.04 7.62 -1.89
C THR A 60 -11.27 8.23 -1.23
N LYS A 61 -12.23 7.40 -0.81
CA LYS A 61 -13.56 7.77 -0.29
C LYS A 61 -14.37 8.60 -1.29
N ASN A 62 -14.15 8.40 -2.59
CA ASN A 62 -14.89 9.04 -3.67
C ASN A 62 -15.01 8.05 -4.84
N GLU A 63 -16.21 7.48 -5.00
CA GLU A 63 -16.45 6.40 -5.97
C GLU A 63 -16.10 6.79 -7.40
N GLN A 64 -16.46 7.99 -7.86
CA GLN A 64 -16.16 8.44 -9.23
C GLN A 64 -14.66 8.52 -9.47
N ARG A 65 -13.91 9.06 -8.51
CA ARG A 65 -12.44 9.12 -8.59
C ARG A 65 -11.83 7.73 -8.51
N ASP A 66 -12.36 6.86 -7.67
CA ASP A 66 -11.87 5.48 -7.54
C ASP A 66 -12.09 4.69 -8.83
N GLN A 67 -13.23 4.86 -9.52
CA GLN A 67 -13.46 4.24 -10.83
C GLN A 67 -12.50 4.77 -11.90
N HIS A 68 -12.22 6.07 -11.92
CA HIS A 68 -11.25 6.66 -12.85
C HIS A 68 -9.83 6.13 -12.62
N LEU A 69 -9.41 6.00 -11.35
CA LEU A 69 -8.10 5.49 -10.99
C LEU A 69 -7.91 4.00 -11.33
N LYS A 70 -8.98 3.21 -11.39
CA LYS A 70 -8.94 1.79 -11.80
C LYS A 70 -8.98 1.57 -13.32
N SER A 71 -9.05 2.65 -14.08
CA SER A 71 -9.06 2.57 -15.55
C SER A 71 -7.64 2.59 -16.10
N GLY A 72 -7.48 2.14 -17.35
CA GLY A 72 -6.19 2.13 -18.05
C GLY A 72 -5.55 3.51 -18.30
N ASP A 73 -6.24 4.61 -17.95
CA ASP A 73 -5.63 5.94 -17.92
C ASP A 73 -4.67 6.13 -16.73
N PHE A 74 -4.77 5.28 -15.70
CA PHE A 74 -3.95 5.33 -14.49
C PHE A 74 -3.28 3.99 -14.17
N PHE A 75 -4.03 3.03 -13.59
CA PHE A 75 -3.52 1.76 -13.10
C PHE A 75 -4.02 0.57 -13.93
#